data_AF-A0A3D5MPS6-F1
#
_entry.id   AF-A0A3D5MPS6-F1
#
_cell.length_a   1.000
_cell.length_b   1.000
_cell.length_c   1.000
_cell.angle_alpha   90.00
_cell.angle_beta   90.00
_cell.angle_gamma   90.00
#
_symmetry.space_group_name_H-M   'P 1'
#
loop_
_entity.id
_entity.type
_entity.pdbx_description
1 polymer ?
#
loop_
_entity_poly.entity_id
_entity_poly.type
_entity_poly.pdbx_seq_one_letter_code
_entity_poly.pdbx_strand_id
1 'polypeptide(L)'
;MLPVLEKWFGPLDTVTRNIDARSAGGPGSRRPPRLAVAVPPRSNWGGYSRPNLIVAPRPLSSGLRDPDRATEVTAFLAHEMGHLWYGSGVLSDMMGEPWMSEAFAEFARLVFIEAELGREAYRDRLRRYAEAVAGASDPRPMREVSTAHPEMDALARRRGALMLAELREKVGDPLMARILGEFTARHAGHTVRGEDFVREACLTAGVDLREFFSSYLDRPPA
;
A
#
# COMPACT_ATOMS: atom_id res chain seq x y z
N MET A 1 -3.88 0.04 -15.01
CA MET A 1 -3.20 0.21 -13.69
C MET A 1 -3.44 1.57 -13.07
N LEU A 2 -2.83 2.69 -13.52
CA LEU A 2 -2.94 3.99 -12.82
C LEU A 2 -4.39 4.46 -12.55
N PRO A 3 -5.34 4.43 -13.51
CA PRO A 3 -6.74 4.82 -13.23
C PRO A 3 -7.42 3.93 -12.20
N VAL A 4 -7.03 2.64 -12.11
CA VAL A 4 -7.55 1.72 -11.09
C VAL A 4 -7.10 2.17 -9.71
N LEU A 5 -5.83 2.56 -9.56
CA LEU A 5 -5.28 3.00 -8.27
C LEU A 5 -5.79 4.39 -7.87
N GLU A 6 -5.89 5.33 -8.82
CA GLU A 6 -6.41 6.68 -8.56
C GLU A 6 -7.87 6.69 -8.12
N LYS A 7 -8.67 5.69 -8.51
CA LYS A 7 -10.03 5.48 -7.98
C LYS A 7 -10.02 5.34 -6.46
N TRP A 8 -8.99 4.71 -5.90
CA TRP A 8 -8.90 4.41 -4.46
C TRP A 8 -8.13 5.46 -3.69
N PHE A 9 -6.97 5.88 -4.20
CA PHE A 9 -6.04 6.73 -3.46
C PHE A 9 -6.09 8.21 -3.89
N GLY A 10 -6.98 8.55 -4.82
CA GLY A 10 -7.07 9.87 -5.42
C GLY A 10 -5.99 10.13 -6.48
N PRO A 11 -6.07 11.28 -7.18
CA PRO A 11 -5.16 11.61 -8.28
C PRO A 11 -3.72 11.73 -7.80
N LEU A 12 -2.78 11.06 -8.48
CA LEU A 12 -1.36 11.07 -8.08
C LEU A 12 -0.75 12.48 -8.20
N ASP A 13 -1.22 13.27 -9.16
CA ASP A 13 -0.83 14.67 -9.35
C ASP A 13 -1.19 15.57 -8.16
N THR A 14 -2.18 15.20 -7.35
CA THR A 14 -2.52 15.94 -6.12
C THR A 14 -1.47 15.69 -5.04
N VAL A 15 -1.00 14.45 -4.91
CA VAL A 15 0.03 14.06 -3.94
C VAL A 15 1.35 14.75 -4.26
N THR A 16 1.79 14.70 -5.51
CA THR A 16 3.04 15.33 -5.97
C THR A 16 3.00 16.85 -5.84
N ARG A 17 1.91 17.51 -6.25
CA ARG A 17 1.76 18.97 -6.04
C ARG A 17 1.76 19.37 -4.57
N ASN A 18 1.13 18.60 -3.69
CA ASN A 18 1.08 18.92 -2.26
C ASN A 18 2.47 18.79 -1.60
N ILE A 19 3.29 17.84 -2.07
CA ILE A 19 4.70 17.74 -1.68
C ILE A 19 5.48 18.95 -2.20
N ASP A 20 5.37 19.27 -3.49
CA ASP A 20 6.13 20.35 -4.14
C ASP A 20 5.79 21.72 -3.55
N ALA A 21 4.51 22.02 -3.34
CA ALA A 21 4.03 23.27 -2.75
C ALA A 21 4.57 23.51 -1.33
N ARG A 22 4.96 22.44 -0.62
CA ARG A 22 5.52 22.50 0.73
C ARG A 22 7.05 22.41 0.74
N SER A 23 7.66 21.89 -0.33
CA SER A 23 9.10 21.63 -0.42
C SER A 23 9.90 22.74 -1.10
N ALA A 24 9.29 23.75 -1.73
CA ALA A 24 10.03 24.78 -2.45
C ALA A 24 9.50 26.21 -2.25
N GLY A 25 10.43 27.15 -2.10
CA GLY A 25 10.20 28.57 -2.35
C GLY A 25 9.72 28.81 -3.79
N GLY A 26 8.40 28.77 -3.96
CA GLY A 26 7.71 29.24 -5.15
C GLY A 26 7.54 28.20 -6.28
N PRO A 27 6.53 28.40 -7.15
CA PRO A 27 6.16 27.46 -8.20
C PRO A 27 7.12 27.58 -9.40
N GLY A 28 8.25 26.86 -9.36
CA GLY A 28 9.08 26.66 -10.55
C GLY A 28 8.46 25.59 -11.45
N SER A 29 8.27 25.89 -12.74
CA SER A 29 7.72 24.95 -13.73
C SER A 29 8.61 23.71 -13.89
N ARG A 30 8.36 22.67 -13.11
CA ARG A 30 8.94 21.34 -13.35
C ARG A 30 7.88 20.50 -14.06
N ARG A 31 8.26 19.92 -15.20
CA ARG A 31 7.44 18.89 -15.86
C ARG A 31 7.02 17.86 -14.79
N PRO A 32 5.79 17.33 -14.83
CA PRO A 32 5.43 16.24 -13.96
C PRO A 32 6.47 15.14 -14.16
N PRO A 33 7.09 14.67 -13.08
CA PRO A 33 8.20 13.76 -13.22
C PRO A 33 7.71 12.46 -13.85
N ARG A 34 8.42 11.99 -14.89
CA ARG A 34 8.09 10.74 -15.56
C ARG A 34 8.44 9.59 -14.62
N LEU A 35 7.47 8.73 -14.28
CA LEU A 35 7.73 7.48 -13.57
C LEU A 35 8.58 6.57 -14.47
N ALA A 36 9.78 6.22 -14.01
CA ALA A 36 10.65 5.26 -14.67
C ALA A 36 10.57 3.90 -13.98
N VAL A 37 10.57 2.82 -14.77
CA VAL A 37 10.75 1.45 -14.26
C VAL A 37 12.13 0.96 -14.71
N ALA A 38 13.02 0.69 -13.76
CA ALA A 38 14.34 0.17 -14.01
C ALA A 38 14.41 -1.32 -13.65
N VAL A 39 15.06 -2.11 -14.52
CA VAL A 39 15.24 -3.56 -14.34
C VAL A 39 16.74 -3.86 -14.31
N PRO A 40 17.37 -3.96 -13.13
CA PRO A 40 18.80 -4.23 -13.03
C PRO A 40 19.14 -5.68 -13.45
N PRO A 41 20.32 -5.94 -14.03
CA PRO A 41 20.69 -7.26 -14.56
C PRO A 41 20.85 -8.36 -13.50
N ARG A 42 21.07 -8.02 -12.22
CA ARG A 42 21.26 -8.95 -11.11
C ARG A 42 20.66 -8.37 -9.84
N SER A 43 19.54 -8.92 -9.39
CA SER A 43 18.98 -8.61 -8.08
C SER A 43 18.25 -9.83 -7.52
N ASN A 44 18.76 -10.36 -6.41
CA ASN A 44 18.06 -11.35 -5.57
C ASN A 44 17.25 -10.66 -4.46
N TRP A 45 17.19 -9.33 -4.49
CA TRP A 45 16.41 -8.50 -3.58
C TRP A 45 14.98 -8.30 -4.12
N GLY A 46 14.07 -7.86 -3.25
CA GLY A 46 12.72 -7.44 -3.63
C GLY A 46 12.70 -6.21 -4.55
N GLY A 47 11.49 -5.78 -4.89
CA GLY A 47 11.28 -4.47 -5.51
C GLY A 47 11.65 -3.33 -4.59
N TYR A 48 11.81 -2.14 -5.17
CA TYR A 48 11.93 -0.93 -4.38
C TYR A 48 11.42 0.28 -5.16
N SER A 49 10.73 1.17 -4.45
CA SER A 49 10.12 2.36 -5.01
C SER A 49 10.66 3.65 -4.36
N ARG A 50 10.91 4.65 -5.20
CA ARG A 50 11.22 6.04 -4.82
C ARG A 50 10.33 6.98 -5.63
N PRO A 51 10.24 8.26 -5.24
CA PRO A 51 9.63 9.27 -6.11
C PRO A 51 10.17 9.15 -7.54
N ASN A 52 9.29 8.78 -8.47
CA ASN A 52 9.52 8.69 -9.91
C ASN A 52 10.42 7.53 -10.39
N LEU A 53 10.71 6.54 -9.53
CA LEU A 53 11.49 5.37 -9.90
C LEU A 53 10.97 4.12 -9.19
N ILE A 54 10.61 3.11 -9.99
CA ILE A 54 10.38 1.74 -9.52
C ILE A 54 11.55 0.89 -10.01
N VAL A 55 12.18 0.15 -9.10
CA VAL A 55 13.20 -0.85 -9.43
C VAL A 55 12.56 -2.22 -9.31
N ALA A 56 12.37 -2.89 -10.46
CA ALA A 56 11.76 -4.21 -10.51
C ALA A 56 12.83 -5.29 -10.72
N PRO A 57 12.86 -6.37 -9.91
CA PRO A 57 13.91 -7.36 -9.99
C PRO A 57 13.80 -8.21 -11.27
N ARG A 58 14.96 -8.64 -11.79
CA ARG A 58 15.04 -9.33 -13.09
C ARG A 58 14.15 -10.58 -13.22
N PRO A 59 14.08 -11.50 -12.23
CA PRO A 59 13.22 -12.69 -12.31
C PRO A 59 11.73 -12.36 -12.49
N LEU A 60 11.27 -11.22 -11.97
CA LEU A 60 9.92 -10.69 -12.21
C LEU A 60 9.81 -10.11 -13.62
N SER A 61 10.77 -9.29 -14.06
CA SER A 61 10.74 -8.68 -15.40
C SER A 61 10.79 -9.68 -16.58
N SER A 62 11.40 -10.86 -16.39
CA SER A 62 11.40 -11.92 -17.41
C SER A 62 10.00 -12.50 -17.64
N GLY A 63 9.11 -12.38 -16.66
CA GLY A 63 7.71 -12.76 -16.78
C GLY A 63 6.84 -11.78 -17.57
N LEU A 64 7.32 -10.57 -17.90
CA LEU A 64 6.54 -9.61 -18.69
C LEU A 64 6.30 -10.08 -20.14
N ARG A 65 7.15 -10.99 -20.64
CA ARG A 65 7.00 -11.59 -21.98
C ARG A 65 6.26 -12.92 -21.94
N ASP A 66 5.94 -13.40 -20.74
CA ASP A 66 5.22 -14.64 -20.48
C ASP A 66 3.77 -14.28 -20.10
N PRO A 67 2.78 -14.53 -20.96
CA PRO A 67 1.39 -14.19 -20.69
C PRO A 67 0.88 -14.73 -19.36
N ASP A 68 1.37 -15.91 -18.94
CA ASP A 68 0.94 -16.58 -17.70
C ASP A 68 1.51 -15.89 -16.45
N ARG A 69 2.56 -15.09 -16.60
CA ARG A 69 3.23 -14.37 -15.51
C ARG A 69 3.04 -12.86 -15.59
N ALA A 70 2.59 -12.34 -16.73
CA ALA A 70 2.41 -10.91 -16.97
C ALA A 70 1.50 -10.26 -15.91
N THR A 71 0.40 -10.91 -15.53
CA THR A 71 -0.51 -10.35 -14.51
C THR A 71 0.12 -10.29 -13.13
N GLU A 72 0.90 -11.30 -12.74
CA GLU A 72 1.58 -11.33 -11.44
C GLU A 72 2.67 -10.25 -11.38
N VAL A 73 3.41 -10.05 -12.46
CA VAL A 73 4.41 -8.97 -12.56
C VAL A 73 3.73 -7.61 -12.53
N THR A 74 2.60 -7.47 -13.21
CA THR A 74 1.85 -6.20 -13.24
C THR A 74 1.21 -5.91 -11.87
N ALA A 75 0.75 -6.93 -11.16
CA ALA A 75 0.26 -6.82 -9.78
C ALA A 75 1.38 -6.44 -8.80
N PHE A 76 2.59 -6.94 -9.02
CA PHE A 76 3.78 -6.48 -8.31
C PHE A 76 4.08 -5.00 -8.63
N LEU A 77 4.02 -4.57 -9.89
CA LEU A 77 4.18 -3.15 -10.23
C LEU A 77 3.08 -2.29 -9.60
N ALA A 78 1.86 -2.80 -9.44
CA ALA A 78 0.80 -2.10 -8.71
C ALA A 78 1.11 -1.93 -7.21
N HIS A 79 1.77 -2.91 -6.59
CA HIS A 79 2.31 -2.78 -5.23
C HIS A 79 3.32 -1.62 -5.17
N GLU A 80 4.32 -1.67 -6.05
CA GLU A 80 5.37 -0.64 -6.12
C GLU A 80 4.79 0.76 -6.41
N MET A 81 3.79 0.85 -7.29
CA MET A 81 3.07 2.10 -7.53
C MET A 81 2.30 2.58 -6.30
N GLY A 82 1.75 1.67 -5.48
CA GLY A 82 1.11 2.02 -4.21
C GLY A 82 2.04 2.83 -3.29
N HIS A 83 3.34 2.57 -3.33
CA HIS A 83 4.31 3.34 -2.56
C HIS A 83 4.42 4.83 -2.95
N LEU A 84 3.96 5.19 -4.16
CA LEU A 84 3.90 6.59 -4.59
C LEU A 84 2.90 7.40 -3.76
N TRP A 85 1.79 6.79 -3.32
CA TRP A 85 0.85 7.41 -2.38
C TRP A 85 1.28 7.18 -0.93
N TYR A 86 1.72 5.96 -0.57
CA TYR A 86 2.04 5.56 0.81
C TYR A 86 3.48 5.09 0.93
N GLY A 87 4.36 5.96 1.44
CA GLY A 87 5.80 5.73 1.54
C GLY A 87 6.60 6.90 0.94
N SER A 88 6.18 7.38 -0.24
CA SER A 88 6.71 8.60 -0.87
C SER A 88 5.76 9.80 -0.78
N GLY A 89 4.45 9.53 -0.85
CA GLY A 89 3.39 10.54 -0.84
C GLY A 89 3.09 11.04 0.57
N VAL A 90 2.44 10.16 1.33
CA VAL A 90 2.38 10.19 2.78
C VAL A 90 3.60 9.44 3.31
N LEU A 91 4.43 10.09 4.12
CA LEU A 91 5.62 9.46 4.67
C LEU A 91 5.18 8.63 5.88
N SER A 92 5.48 7.34 5.90
CA SER A 92 5.26 6.51 7.10
C SER A 92 6.48 6.55 8.01
N ASP A 93 6.27 6.43 9.31
CA ASP A 93 7.33 6.06 10.25
C ASP A 93 7.78 4.62 9.97
N MET A 94 8.63 4.42 8.96
CA MET A 94 9.07 3.08 8.52
C MET A 94 9.84 2.31 9.59
N MET A 95 10.38 3.00 10.59
CA MET A 95 11.14 2.38 11.68
C MET A 95 10.21 1.90 12.80
N GLY A 96 9.13 2.65 13.09
CA GLY A 96 8.15 2.30 14.11
C GLY A 96 6.97 1.48 13.61
N GLU A 97 6.44 1.79 12.44
CA GLU A 97 5.18 1.25 11.89
C GLU A 97 5.30 0.95 10.38
N PRO A 98 6.18 0.00 9.98
CA PRO A 98 6.40 -0.32 8.56
C PRO A 98 5.14 -0.81 7.84
N TRP A 99 4.16 -1.33 8.58
CA TRP A 99 2.88 -1.76 8.04
C TRP A 99 2.16 -0.64 7.25
N MET A 100 2.32 0.64 7.64
CA MET A 100 1.65 1.75 6.97
C MET A 100 2.05 1.90 5.50
N SER A 101 3.29 1.61 5.15
CA SER A 101 3.73 1.63 3.75
C SER A 101 3.36 0.32 3.06
N GLU A 102 3.73 -0.79 3.68
CA GLU A 102 3.62 -2.12 3.08
C GLU A 102 2.17 -2.57 2.89
N ALA A 103 1.30 -2.37 3.87
CA ALA A 103 -0.11 -2.78 3.80
C ALA A 103 -0.88 -2.01 2.73
N PHE A 104 -0.63 -0.71 2.58
CA PHE A 104 -1.32 0.13 1.60
C PHE A 104 -0.82 -0.14 0.18
N ALA A 105 0.49 -0.32 0.00
CA ALA A 105 1.05 -0.81 -1.26
C ALA A 105 0.47 -2.19 -1.62
N GLU A 106 0.38 -3.09 -0.64
CA GLU A 106 -0.21 -4.40 -0.85
C GLU A 106 -1.72 -4.34 -1.16
N PHE A 107 -2.44 -3.40 -0.57
CA PHE A 107 -3.84 -3.15 -0.92
C PHE A 107 -3.98 -2.62 -2.36
N ALA A 108 -3.05 -1.77 -2.84
CA ALA A 108 -3.01 -1.34 -4.24
C ALA A 108 -2.87 -2.54 -5.20
N ARG A 109 -2.04 -3.51 -4.84
CA ARG A 109 -1.93 -4.79 -5.56
C ARG A 109 -3.22 -5.60 -5.53
N LEU A 110 -3.89 -5.69 -4.38
CA LEU A 110 -5.16 -6.42 -4.27
C LEU A 110 -6.26 -5.82 -5.16
N VAL A 111 -6.46 -4.51 -5.13
CA VAL A 111 -7.49 -3.85 -5.96
C VAL A 111 -7.15 -3.89 -7.45
N PHE A 112 -5.85 -3.93 -7.79
CA PHE A 112 -5.43 -4.17 -9.17
C PHE A 112 -5.74 -5.61 -9.62
N ILE A 113 -5.44 -6.62 -8.81
CA ILE A 113 -5.80 -8.02 -9.10
C ILE A 113 -7.31 -8.15 -9.32
N GLU A 114 -8.13 -7.51 -8.48
CA GLU A 114 -9.58 -7.52 -8.65
C GLU A 114 -10.02 -6.89 -9.97
N ALA A 115 -9.43 -5.76 -10.36
CA ALA A 115 -9.80 -5.06 -11.58
C ALA A 115 -9.46 -5.86 -12.85
N GLU A 116 -8.34 -6.58 -12.86
CA GLU A 116 -7.88 -7.33 -14.03
C GLU A 116 -8.42 -8.77 -14.08
N LEU A 117 -8.54 -9.43 -12.93
CA LEU A 117 -8.88 -10.86 -12.83
C LEU A 117 -10.22 -11.14 -12.14
N GLY A 118 -10.89 -10.11 -11.62
CA GLY A 118 -12.19 -10.23 -10.99
C GLY A 118 -12.16 -10.58 -9.50
N ARG A 119 -13.36 -10.61 -8.91
CA ARG A 119 -13.60 -10.77 -7.46
C ARG A 119 -13.15 -12.12 -6.91
N GLU A 120 -13.16 -13.18 -7.73
CA GLU A 120 -12.71 -14.51 -7.31
C GLU A 120 -11.19 -14.52 -7.07
N ALA A 121 -10.40 -14.03 -8.03
CA ALA A 121 -8.95 -13.91 -7.87
C ALA A 121 -8.55 -13.03 -6.68
N TYR A 122 -9.31 -11.96 -6.42
CA TYR A 122 -9.17 -11.13 -5.22
C TYR A 122 -9.38 -11.94 -3.93
N ARG A 123 -10.51 -12.66 -3.82
CA ARG A 123 -10.82 -13.51 -2.65
C ARG A 123 -9.78 -14.61 -2.45
N ASP A 124 -9.30 -15.21 -3.53
CA ASP A 124 -8.27 -16.24 -3.50
C ASP A 124 -6.93 -15.69 -3.00
N ARG A 125 -6.62 -14.43 -3.32
CA ARG A 125 -5.44 -13.75 -2.76
C ARG A 125 -5.61 -13.47 -1.26
N LEU A 126 -6.78 -13.02 -0.84
CA LEU A 126 -7.08 -12.82 0.59
C LEU A 126 -6.96 -14.12 1.39
N ARG A 127 -7.48 -15.25 0.87
CA ARG A 127 -7.34 -16.56 1.53
C ARG A 127 -5.88 -16.95 1.72
N ARG A 128 -5.04 -16.80 0.70
CA ARG A 128 -3.59 -17.04 0.78
C ARG A 128 -2.89 -16.12 1.76
N TYR A 129 -3.38 -14.89 1.96
CA TYR A 129 -2.84 -13.97 2.96
C TYR A 129 -3.22 -14.42 4.37
N ALA A 130 -4.47 -14.83 4.57
CA ALA A 130 -4.93 -15.36 5.85
C ALA A 130 -4.17 -16.64 6.24
N GLU A 131 -3.94 -17.56 5.29
CA GLU A 131 -3.13 -18.77 5.50
C GLU A 131 -1.69 -18.43 5.93
N ALA A 132 -1.06 -17.45 5.27
CA ALA A 132 0.29 -17.02 5.63
C ALA A 132 0.36 -16.35 7.01
N VAL A 133 -0.66 -15.57 7.38
CA VAL A 133 -0.75 -14.95 8.70
C VAL A 133 -0.96 -16.01 9.78
N ALA A 134 -1.83 -16.99 9.55
CA ALA A 134 -2.08 -18.10 10.46
C ALA A 134 -0.86 -19.03 10.62
N GLY A 135 -0.01 -19.11 9.59
CA GLY A 135 1.23 -19.87 9.62
C GLY A 135 2.45 -19.15 10.21
N ALA A 136 2.31 -17.90 10.69
CA ALA A 136 3.42 -17.13 11.22
C ALA A 136 4.00 -17.78 12.48
N SER A 137 5.33 -17.94 12.53
CA SER A 137 6.01 -18.67 13.60
C SER A 137 6.24 -17.87 14.89
N ASP A 138 6.25 -16.53 14.79
CA ASP A 138 6.36 -15.57 15.90
C ASP A 138 5.24 -14.51 15.75
N PRO A 139 3.98 -14.82 16.10
CA PRO A 139 2.86 -13.91 15.93
C PRO A 139 2.92 -12.75 16.92
N ARG A 140 2.81 -11.52 16.41
CA ARG A 140 2.84 -10.28 17.21
C ARG A 140 1.74 -9.29 16.82
N PRO A 141 1.36 -8.36 17.71
CA PRO A 141 0.63 -7.15 17.33
C PRO A 141 1.34 -6.43 16.18
N MET A 142 0.58 -5.94 15.20
CA MET A 142 1.17 -5.34 13.99
C MET A 142 2.02 -4.09 14.30
N ARG A 143 1.72 -3.35 15.37
CA ARG A 143 2.54 -2.22 15.86
C ARG A 143 3.91 -2.62 16.42
N GLU A 144 4.10 -3.89 16.76
CA GLU A 144 5.36 -4.41 17.31
C GLU A 144 6.26 -5.03 16.23
N VAL A 145 5.78 -5.10 14.98
CA VAL A 145 6.48 -5.70 13.86
C VAL A 145 7.40 -4.66 13.22
N SER A 146 8.71 -4.79 13.44
CA SER A 146 9.72 -3.97 12.78
C SER A 146 10.08 -4.51 11.39
N THR A 147 10.83 -3.72 10.60
CA THR A 147 11.36 -4.15 9.30
C THR A 147 12.33 -5.33 9.38
N ALA A 148 12.92 -5.58 10.56
CA ALA A 148 13.83 -6.70 10.80
C ALA A 148 13.11 -7.96 11.32
N HIS A 149 11.81 -7.88 11.58
CA HIS A 149 11.05 -9.01 12.09
C HIS A 149 10.98 -10.13 11.02
N PRO A 150 11.24 -11.40 11.36
CA PRO A 150 11.25 -12.50 10.38
C PRO A 150 9.88 -12.66 9.70
N GLU A 151 8.81 -12.38 10.43
CA GLU A 151 7.42 -12.43 9.94
C GLU A 151 6.89 -11.09 9.43
N MET A 152 7.75 -10.10 9.09
CA MET A 152 7.31 -8.79 8.59
C MET A 152 6.36 -8.92 7.39
N ASP A 153 6.67 -9.85 6.49
CA ASP A 153 5.86 -10.16 5.31
C ASP A 153 4.43 -10.60 5.66
N ALA A 154 4.30 -11.50 6.63
CA ALA A 154 3.01 -12.00 7.07
C ALA A 154 2.27 -10.94 7.91
N LEU A 155 2.93 -10.37 8.92
CA LEU A 155 2.28 -9.60 9.98
C LEU A 155 2.14 -8.10 9.71
N ALA A 156 3.02 -7.48 8.91
CA ALA A 156 2.90 -6.06 8.55
C ALA A 156 2.28 -5.88 7.16
N ARG A 157 2.77 -6.63 6.16
CA ARG A 157 2.31 -6.49 4.77
C ARG A 157 0.98 -7.20 4.53
N ARG A 158 0.93 -8.54 4.66
CA ARG A 158 -0.28 -9.33 4.34
C ARG A 158 -1.42 -9.10 5.32
N ARG A 159 -1.14 -9.12 6.64
CA ARG A 159 -2.14 -8.85 7.68
C ARG A 159 -2.70 -7.44 7.60
N GLY A 160 -1.86 -6.44 7.33
CA GLY A 160 -2.31 -5.07 7.10
C GLY A 160 -3.18 -4.94 5.84
N ALA A 161 -2.85 -5.66 4.77
CA ALA A 161 -3.69 -5.71 3.57
C ALA A 161 -5.05 -6.37 3.83
N LEU A 162 -5.09 -7.43 4.66
CA LEU A 162 -6.34 -8.05 5.13
C LEU A 162 -7.18 -7.05 5.95
N MET A 163 -6.55 -6.29 6.85
CA MET A 163 -7.22 -5.23 7.61
C MET A 163 -7.88 -4.21 6.67
N LEU A 164 -7.16 -3.72 5.64
CA LEU A 164 -7.73 -2.77 4.68
C LEU A 164 -8.84 -3.40 3.83
N ALA A 165 -8.73 -4.68 3.47
CA ALA A 165 -9.77 -5.42 2.78
C ALA A 165 -11.03 -5.59 3.63
N GLU A 166 -10.90 -5.94 4.90
CA GLU A 166 -12.04 -6.07 5.81
C GLU A 166 -12.68 -4.71 6.11
N LEU A 167 -11.87 -3.66 6.25
CA LEU A 167 -12.38 -2.29 6.36
C LEU A 167 -13.25 -1.94 5.15
N ARG A 168 -12.76 -2.23 3.93
CA ARG A 168 -13.52 -2.03 2.69
C ARG A 168 -14.86 -2.76 2.72
N GLU A 169 -14.91 -4.03 3.14
CA GLU A 169 -16.18 -4.76 3.24
C GLU A 169 -17.12 -4.14 4.29
N LYS A 170 -16.56 -3.62 5.38
CA LYS A 170 -17.34 -3.00 6.48
C LYS A 170 -17.94 -1.64 6.09
N VAL A 171 -17.22 -0.82 5.34
CA VAL A 171 -17.64 0.57 5.01
C VAL A 171 -18.17 0.72 3.57
N GLY A 172 -17.90 -0.25 2.70
CA GLY A 172 -18.24 -0.22 1.28
C GLY A 172 -17.26 0.59 0.41
N ASP A 173 -17.23 0.26 -0.88
CA ASP A 173 -16.30 0.86 -1.86
C ASP A 173 -16.30 2.40 -1.87
N PRO A 174 -17.45 3.11 -1.91
CA PRO A 174 -17.44 4.57 -2.00
C PRO A 174 -16.78 5.24 -0.78
N LEU A 175 -17.09 4.73 0.42
CA LEU A 175 -16.56 5.29 1.65
C LEU A 175 -15.09 4.90 1.85
N MET A 176 -14.70 3.68 1.49
CA MET A 176 -13.31 3.25 1.53
C MET A 176 -12.42 4.11 0.62
N ALA A 177 -12.85 4.35 -0.63
CA ALA A 177 -12.12 5.23 -1.55
C ALA A 177 -12.00 6.66 -1.00
N ARG A 178 -13.05 7.16 -0.34
CA ARG A 178 -13.01 8.48 0.32
C ARG A 178 -12.02 8.50 1.49
N ILE A 179 -12.03 7.50 2.38
CA ILE A 179 -11.11 7.40 3.52
C ILE A 179 -9.65 7.44 3.02
N LEU A 180 -9.33 6.62 2.03
CA LEU A 180 -7.98 6.54 1.47
C LEU A 180 -7.57 7.86 0.80
N GLY A 181 -8.41 8.37 -0.12
CA GLY A 181 -8.12 9.61 -0.85
C GLY A 181 -8.00 10.84 0.03
N GLU A 182 -8.86 11.00 1.04
CA GLU A 182 -8.79 12.12 1.99
C GLU A 182 -7.54 12.03 2.87
N PHE A 183 -7.20 10.82 3.34
CA PHE A 183 -5.97 10.61 4.10
C PHE A 183 -4.74 11.00 3.27
N THR A 184 -4.63 10.52 2.02
CA THR A 184 -3.49 10.91 1.18
C THR A 184 -3.48 12.42 0.92
N ALA A 185 -4.62 13.03 0.60
CA ALA A 185 -4.68 14.45 0.29
C ALA A 185 -4.24 15.33 1.47
N ARG A 186 -4.67 15.02 2.70
CA ARG A 186 -4.38 15.82 3.90
C ARG A 186 -2.97 15.58 4.44
N HIS A 187 -2.49 14.35 4.35
CA HIS A 187 -1.21 13.94 4.91
C HIS A 187 -0.05 13.90 3.90
N ALA A 188 -0.26 14.30 2.65
CA ALA A 188 0.80 14.42 1.66
C ALA A 188 1.97 15.28 2.18
N GLY A 189 3.19 14.72 2.10
CA GLY A 189 4.42 15.33 2.57
C GLY A 189 4.66 15.28 4.09
N HIS A 190 3.80 14.63 4.87
CA HIS A 190 3.96 14.49 6.32
C HIS A 190 4.37 13.08 6.72
N THR A 191 5.16 12.98 7.79
CA THR A 191 5.36 11.73 8.52
C THR A 191 4.14 11.45 9.38
N VAL A 192 3.49 10.32 9.13
CA VAL A 192 2.30 9.86 9.86
C VAL A 192 2.57 8.56 10.62
N ARG A 193 1.72 8.33 11.61
CA ARG A 193 1.56 7.08 12.34
C ARG A 193 0.20 6.44 12.04
N GLY A 194 0.06 5.16 12.37
CA GLY A 194 -1.18 4.40 12.26
C GLY A 194 -2.35 5.08 12.96
N GLU A 195 -2.10 5.72 14.10
CA GLU A 195 -3.13 6.48 14.83
C GLU A 195 -3.69 7.65 14.00
N ASP A 196 -2.89 8.27 13.14
CA ASP A 196 -3.36 9.33 12.26
C ASP A 196 -4.36 8.78 11.23
N PHE A 197 -4.07 7.60 10.68
CA PHE A 197 -4.98 6.90 9.77
C PHE A 197 -6.26 6.46 10.48
N VAL A 198 -6.17 5.93 11.70
CA VAL A 198 -7.34 5.54 12.51
C VAL A 198 -8.25 6.73 12.74
N ARG A 199 -7.70 7.89 13.14
CA ARG A 199 -8.47 9.12 13.35
C ARG A 199 -9.13 9.61 12.07
N GLU A 200 -8.39 9.62 10.96
CA GLU A 200 -8.92 10.03 9.65
C GLU A 200 -10.03 9.10 9.15
N ALA A 201 -9.85 7.79 9.30
CA ALA A 201 -10.86 6.80 8.95
C ALA A 201 -12.14 7.00 9.77
N CYS A 202 -12.04 7.21 11.08
CA CYS A 202 -13.20 7.51 11.93
C CYS A 202 -13.90 8.82 11.52
N LEU A 203 -13.12 9.88 11.27
CA LEU A 203 -13.63 11.18 10.87
C LEU A 203 -14.39 11.11 9.54
N THR A 204 -13.78 10.48 8.53
CA THR A 204 -14.35 10.37 7.19
C THR A 204 -15.53 9.39 7.15
N ALA A 205 -15.49 8.31 7.93
CA ALA A 205 -16.58 7.34 8.03
C ALA A 205 -17.76 7.82 8.88
N GLY A 206 -17.55 8.77 9.78
CA GLY A 206 -18.57 9.22 10.74
C GLY A 206 -18.96 8.16 11.77
N VAL A 207 -18.15 7.11 11.94
CA VAL A 207 -18.36 6.01 12.89
C VAL A 207 -17.06 5.68 13.60
N ASP A 208 -17.16 5.17 14.83
CA ASP A 208 -16.00 4.73 15.58
C ASP A 208 -15.48 3.40 15.04
N LEU A 209 -14.26 3.41 14.50
CA LEU A 209 -13.56 2.24 13.96
C LEU A 209 -12.40 1.80 14.84
N ARG A 210 -12.19 2.42 16.02
CA ARG A 210 -11.00 2.17 16.84
C ARG A 210 -10.87 0.73 17.31
N GLU A 211 -11.96 0.09 17.74
CA GLU A 211 -11.91 -1.32 18.14
C GLU A 211 -11.57 -2.24 16.95
N PHE A 212 -12.08 -1.91 15.76
CA PHE A 212 -11.74 -2.63 14.54
C PHE A 212 -10.25 -2.53 14.24
N PHE A 213 -9.66 -1.33 14.31
CA PHE A 213 -8.23 -1.18 14.09
C PHE A 213 -7.40 -1.81 15.21
N SER A 214 -7.84 -1.71 16.48
CA SER A 214 -7.14 -2.27 17.62
C SER A 214 -7.01 -3.79 17.55
N SER A 215 -8.01 -4.49 17.02
CA SER A 215 -7.94 -5.95 16.84
C SER A 215 -6.81 -6.41 15.89
N TYR A 216 -6.38 -5.53 14.98
CA TYR A 216 -5.28 -5.78 14.06
C TYR A 216 -3.96 -5.19 14.55
N LEU A 217 -3.99 -3.95 15.04
CA LEU A 217 -2.81 -3.17 15.40
C LEU A 217 -2.21 -3.59 16.74
N ASP A 218 -3.05 -3.89 17.71
CA ASP A 218 -2.66 -4.01 19.12
C ASP A 218 -2.79 -5.44 19.65
N ARG A 219 -3.30 -6.37 18.83
CA ARG A 219 -3.46 -7.79 19.19
C ARG A 219 -2.73 -8.68 18.18
N PRO A 220 -2.10 -9.79 18.61
CA PRO A 220 -1.54 -10.78 17.67
C PRO A 220 -2.66 -11.43 16.83
N PRO A 221 -2.33 -12.02 15.67
CA PRO A 221 -3.32 -12.82 14.93
C PRO A 221 -3.80 -14.00 15.79
N ALA A 222 -5.06 -14.39 15.58
CA ALA A 222 -5.68 -15.52 16.27
C ALA A 222 -5.15 -16.86 15.78
#